data_AF-X1FFB2-F1
#
_entry.id   AF-X1FFB2-F1
#
_cell.length_a   1.000
_cell.length_b   1.000
_cell.length_c   1.000
_cell.angle_alpha   90.00
_cell.angle_beta   90.00
_cell.angle_gamma   90.00
#
_symmetry.space_group_name_H-M   'P 1'
#
loop_
_entity.id
_entity.type
_entity.pdbx_description
1 polymer ?
#
loop_
_entity_poly.entity_id
_entity_poly.type
_entity_poly.pdbx_seq_one_letter_code
_entity_poly.pdbx_strand_id
1 'polypeptide(L)'
;MKENMGSQFVIVHREKIEVKKEITLDLSKMNIKDISDIKGLESLANLKLLNLGGNQITEIKGLKSLVNLKLLNLSGNHITEIKGLESLANLKELYLYLNQITEIKGLESLADLQDLSLSFNRIAEIKGLESLVNLQELDLNRNQISEIKGLETLHNLQSLNLNNNQITEIKGLESLDNLQSLVLYSNQIPEDLTNELGNNAKKYIAYCRKEARKLENIKND
;
A
#
# COMPACT_ATOMS: atom_id res chain seq x y z
N MET A 1 -25.19 4.21 -31.27
CA MET A 1 -24.21 5.21 -31.75
C MET A 1 -23.07 5.19 -30.76
N LYS A 2 -21.89 4.69 -31.14
CA LYS A 2 -20.70 4.83 -30.29
C LYS A 2 -20.28 6.28 -30.41
N GLU A 3 -20.53 7.09 -29.38
CA GLU A 3 -19.88 8.39 -29.28
C GLU A 3 -18.39 8.15 -29.39
N ASN A 4 -17.78 8.76 -30.40
CA ASN A 4 -16.35 8.79 -30.57
C ASN A 4 -15.81 9.74 -29.49
N MET A 5 -15.83 9.31 -28.23
CA MET A 5 -15.18 10.01 -27.15
C MET A 5 -13.68 9.94 -27.44
N GLY A 6 -13.12 11.04 -27.93
CA GLY A 6 -11.68 11.11 -28.18
C GLY A 6 -10.91 10.70 -26.92
N SER A 7 -9.76 10.05 -27.09
CA SER A 7 -8.94 9.58 -25.97
C SER A 7 -8.79 10.66 -24.90
N GLN A 8 -9.23 10.34 -23.68
CA GLN A 8 -9.03 11.21 -22.52
C GLN A 8 -7.53 11.40 -22.26
N PHE A 9 -7.15 12.56 -21.75
CA PHE A 9 -5.77 12.88 -21.45
C PHE A 9 -5.67 13.83 -20.27
N VAL A 10 -4.49 13.89 -19.67
CA VAL A 10 -4.08 14.93 -18.73
C VAL A 10 -2.90 15.70 -19.30
N ILE A 11 -2.64 16.87 -18.71
CA ILE A 11 -1.42 17.63 -19.01
C ILE A 11 -0.58 17.72 -17.75
N VAL A 12 0.66 17.26 -17.81
CA VAL A 12 1.66 17.47 -16.75
C VAL A 12 2.96 17.93 -17.41
N HIS A 13 3.60 18.95 -16.85
CA HIS A 13 4.83 19.56 -17.39
C HIS A 13 4.74 19.98 -18.88
N ARG A 14 3.54 20.37 -19.34
CA ARG A 14 3.21 20.71 -20.75
C ARG A 14 3.20 19.51 -21.70
N GLU A 15 3.33 18.30 -21.19
CA GLU A 15 3.19 17.07 -21.95
C GLU A 15 1.77 16.52 -21.83
N LYS A 16 1.24 16.05 -22.95
CA LYS A 16 -0.08 15.41 -23.02
C LYS A 16 0.10 13.92 -22.75
N ILE A 17 -0.51 13.42 -21.68
CA ILE A 17 -0.46 12.00 -21.30
C ILE A 17 -1.84 11.38 -21.49
N GLU A 18 -1.90 10.33 -22.30
CA GLU A 18 -3.15 9.64 -22.64
C GLU A 18 -3.60 8.69 -21.52
N VAL A 19 -4.90 8.65 -21.26
CA VAL A 19 -5.53 7.65 -20.40
C VAL A 19 -5.71 6.36 -21.20
N LYS A 20 -4.96 5.32 -20.84
CA LYS A 20 -4.99 4.03 -21.52
C LYS A 20 -6.30 3.31 -21.22
N LYS A 21 -6.92 2.75 -22.27
CA LYS A 21 -8.20 2.02 -22.21
C LYS A 21 -9.29 2.80 -21.46
N GLU A 22 -9.18 4.13 -21.44
CA GLU A 22 -10.10 5.06 -20.76
C GLU A 22 -10.22 4.89 -19.23
N ILE A 23 -9.37 4.07 -18.60
CA ILE A 23 -9.45 3.80 -17.15
C ILE A 23 -8.10 3.72 -16.42
N THR A 24 -6.98 3.76 -17.15
CA THR A 24 -5.63 3.63 -16.58
C THR A 24 -4.79 4.85 -16.93
N LEU A 25 -4.25 5.51 -15.92
CA LEU A 25 -3.37 6.65 -16.08
C LEU A 25 -2.04 6.37 -15.36
N ASP A 26 -0.96 6.35 -16.11
CA ASP A 26 0.39 6.16 -15.59
C ASP A 26 1.18 7.46 -15.70
N LEU A 27 1.51 8.02 -14.54
CA LEU A 27 2.28 9.24 -14.33
C LEU A 27 3.50 8.97 -13.45
N SER A 28 3.97 7.72 -13.43
CA SER A 28 5.13 7.36 -12.63
C SER A 28 6.42 8.02 -13.15
N LYS A 29 7.31 8.39 -12.23
CA LYS A 29 8.64 8.96 -12.53
C LYS A 29 8.62 10.22 -13.40
N MET A 30 7.56 11.01 -13.30
CA MET A 30 7.37 12.27 -14.05
C MET A 30 7.82 13.51 -13.29
N ASN A 31 8.52 13.35 -12.15
CA ASN A 31 8.98 14.47 -11.33
C ASN A 31 7.85 15.37 -10.82
N ILE A 32 6.67 14.80 -10.58
CA ILE A 32 5.49 15.52 -10.07
C ILE A 32 5.70 15.83 -8.59
N LYS A 33 5.50 17.10 -8.19
CA LYS A 33 5.58 17.53 -6.78
C LYS A 33 4.21 17.71 -6.15
N ASP A 34 3.25 18.17 -6.96
CA ASP A 34 1.89 18.42 -6.52
C ASP A 34 0.92 17.76 -7.51
N ILE A 35 0.03 16.89 -6.99
CA ILE A 35 -1.00 16.23 -7.78
C ILE A 35 -1.96 17.26 -8.39
N SER A 36 -2.17 18.42 -7.75
CA SER A 36 -3.04 19.46 -8.30
C SER A 36 -2.50 20.13 -9.57
N ASP A 37 -1.22 19.92 -9.90
CA ASP A 37 -0.64 20.42 -11.16
C ASP A 37 -1.00 19.55 -12.37
N ILE A 38 -1.59 18.37 -12.15
CA ILE A 38 -2.02 17.45 -13.21
C ILE A 38 -3.35 17.94 -13.78
N LYS A 39 -3.28 18.79 -14.82
CA LYS A 39 -4.47 19.41 -15.41
C LYS A 39 -5.36 18.37 -16.07
N GLY A 40 -6.65 18.43 -15.77
CA GLY A 40 -7.67 17.54 -16.33
C GLY A 40 -7.87 16.25 -15.53
N LEU A 41 -7.05 15.99 -14.50
CA LEU A 41 -7.23 14.83 -13.62
C LEU A 41 -8.63 14.82 -12.98
N GLU A 42 -9.13 16.00 -12.61
CA GLU A 42 -10.43 16.19 -11.98
C GLU A 42 -11.60 15.72 -12.86
N SER A 43 -11.41 15.65 -14.18
CA SER A 43 -12.43 15.22 -15.15
C SER A 43 -12.51 13.69 -15.32
N LEU A 44 -11.56 12.94 -14.76
CA LEU A 44 -11.42 11.50 -14.98
C LEU A 44 -12.23 10.67 -13.97
N ALA A 45 -13.52 10.97 -13.81
CA ALA A 45 -14.40 10.32 -12.83
C ALA A 45 -14.54 8.80 -13.01
N ASN A 46 -14.19 8.25 -14.18
CA ASN A 46 -14.24 6.81 -14.48
C ASN A 46 -12.89 6.09 -14.29
N LEU A 47 -11.84 6.82 -13.92
CA LEU A 47 -10.50 6.25 -13.75
C LEU A 47 -10.52 5.13 -12.71
N LYS A 48 -9.89 4.01 -13.03
CA LYS A 48 -9.80 2.82 -12.17
C LYS A 48 -8.39 2.64 -11.60
N LEU A 49 -7.38 3.02 -12.36
CA LEU A 49 -5.98 2.90 -11.95
C LEU A 49 -5.25 4.23 -12.15
N LEU A 50 -4.62 4.71 -11.09
CA LEU A 50 -3.72 5.85 -11.11
C LEU A 50 -2.36 5.45 -10.55
N ASN A 51 -1.33 5.52 -11.39
CA ASN A 51 0.05 5.30 -10.98
C ASN A 51 0.79 6.64 -10.89
N LEU A 52 1.17 7.03 -9.69
CA LEU A 52 1.97 8.21 -9.35
C LEU A 52 3.29 7.81 -8.66
N GLY A 53 3.73 6.56 -8.83
CA GLY A 53 4.94 6.05 -8.18
C GLY A 53 6.23 6.73 -8.66
N GLY A 54 7.21 6.89 -7.79
CA GLY A 54 8.55 7.43 -8.12
C GLY A 54 8.56 8.91 -8.46
N ASN A 55 7.66 9.71 -7.87
CA ASN A 55 7.59 11.16 -8.04
C ASN A 55 8.20 11.89 -6.82
N GLN A 56 7.91 13.17 -6.66
CA GLN A 56 8.35 14.00 -5.52
C GLN A 56 7.16 14.51 -4.70
N ILE A 57 6.05 13.77 -4.67
CA ILE A 57 4.81 14.18 -4.03
C ILE A 57 5.00 14.19 -2.51
N THR A 58 4.63 15.30 -1.87
CA THR A 58 4.67 15.44 -0.40
C THR A 58 3.29 15.38 0.23
N GLU A 59 2.23 15.71 -0.52
CA GLU A 59 0.86 15.74 -0.04
C GLU A 59 -0.09 15.05 -1.00
N ILE A 60 -0.99 14.23 -0.46
CA ILE A 60 -2.08 13.61 -1.19
C ILE A 60 -3.26 14.59 -1.21
N LYS A 61 -3.51 15.21 -2.37
CA LYS A 61 -4.64 16.12 -2.61
C LYS A 61 -5.05 16.09 -4.08
N GLY A 62 -6.21 16.66 -4.41
CA GLY A 62 -6.69 16.71 -5.79
C GLY A 62 -7.30 15.41 -6.32
N LEU A 63 -7.52 14.40 -5.48
CA LEU A 63 -8.11 13.11 -5.87
C LEU A 63 -9.64 13.04 -5.69
N LYS A 64 -10.28 14.14 -5.27
CA LYS A 64 -11.69 14.15 -4.82
C LYS A 64 -12.68 13.60 -5.85
N SER A 65 -12.44 13.80 -7.14
CA SER A 65 -13.35 13.37 -8.21
C SER A 65 -13.12 11.94 -8.68
N LEU A 66 -12.04 11.28 -8.26
CA LEU A 66 -11.68 9.92 -8.69
C LEU A 66 -12.43 8.85 -7.89
N VAL A 67 -13.75 9.05 -7.70
CA VAL A 67 -14.61 8.23 -6.83
C VAL A 67 -14.72 6.76 -7.22
N ASN A 68 -14.30 6.44 -8.44
CA ASN A 68 -14.33 5.10 -9.02
C ASN A 68 -12.98 4.35 -8.95
N LEU A 69 -11.94 5.00 -8.42
CA LEU A 69 -10.59 4.47 -8.39
C LEU A 69 -10.54 3.16 -7.59
N LYS A 70 -9.82 2.18 -8.13
CA LYS A 70 -9.63 0.84 -7.55
C LYS A 70 -8.19 0.62 -7.12
N LEU A 71 -7.23 1.18 -7.85
CA LEU A 71 -5.81 1.10 -7.53
C LEU A 71 -5.19 2.50 -7.53
N LEU A 72 -4.52 2.84 -6.43
CA LEU A 72 -3.70 4.05 -6.29
C LEU A 72 -2.29 3.67 -5.90
N ASN A 73 -1.33 3.94 -6.80
CA ASN A 73 0.08 3.77 -6.49
C ASN A 73 0.75 5.13 -6.26
N LEU A 74 1.22 5.36 -5.03
CA LEU A 74 1.95 6.55 -4.57
C LEU A 74 3.34 6.17 -4.00
N SER A 75 3.84 4.99 -4.35
CA SER A 75 5.14 4.50 -3.87
C SER A 75 6.31 5.38 -4.30
N GLY A 76 7.40 5.41 -3.52
CA GLY A 76 8.61 6.14 -3.90
C GLY A 76 8.39 7.64 -4.03
N ASN A 77 7.71 8.25 -3.05
CA ASN A 77 7.45 9.68 -2.97
C ASN A 77 8.02 10.25 -1.65
N HIS A 78 7.58 11.44 -1.23
CA HIS A 78 7.99 12.12 -0.01
C HIS A 78 6.81 12.39 0.94
N ILE A 79 5.79 11.53 0.89
CA ILE A 79 4.57 11.68 1.69
C ILE A 79 4.89 11.38 3.15
N THR A 80 4.47 12.27 4.05
CA THR A 80 4.64 12.13 5.50
C THR A 80 3.34 11.79 6.22
N GLU A 81 2.20 12.09 5.61
CA GLU A 81 0.88 11.87 6.18
C GLU A 81 -0.09 11.33 5.14
N ILE A 82 -0.89 10.35 5.54
CA ILE A 82 -2.00 9.83 4.75
C ILE A 82 -3.22 10.71 5.05
N LYS A 83 -3.68 11.46 4.04
CA LYS A 83 -4.85 12.35 4.06
C LYS A 83 -5.41 12.50 2.65
N GLY A 84 -6.61 13.05 2.47
CA GLY A 84 -7.10 13.35 1.12
C GLY A 84 -7.61 12.13 0.33
N LEU A 85 -7.87 11.01 1.03
CA LEU A 85 -8.39 9.75 0.46
C LEU A 85 -9.89 9.56 0.72
N GLU A 86 -10.56 10.55 1.35
CA GLU A 86 -11.91 10.42 1.91
C GLU A 86 -12.97 10.11 0.86
N SER A 87 -12.74 10.50 -0.39
CA SER A 87 -13.64 10.25 -1.53
C SER A 87 -13.41 8.92 -2.22
N LEU A 88 -12.35 8.18 -1.89
CA LEU A 88 -11.92 6.98 -2.59
C LEU A 88 -12.51 5.70 -1.97
N ALA A 89 -13.78 5.74 -1.58
CA ALA A 89 -14.45 4.63 -0.90
C ALA A 89 -14.48 3.30 -1.68
N ASN A 90 -14.16 3.34 -2.98
CA ASN A 90 -14.10 2.19 -3.86
C ASN A 90 -12.72 1.53 -3.95
N LEU A 91 -11.69 2.12 -3.33
CA LEU A 91 -10.30 1.71 -3.48
C LEU A 91 -10.10 0.29 -2.93
N LYS A 92 -9.37 -0.53 -3.69
CA LYS A 92 -9.05 -1.93 -3.37
C LYS A 92 -7.57 -2.11 -3.06
N GLU A 93 -6.72 -1.36 -3.76
CA GLU A 93 -5.26 -1.48 -3.66
C GLU A 93 -4.66 -0.08 -3.44
N LEU A 94 -3.88 0.06 -2.35
CA LEU A 94 -3.18 1.31 -2.00
C LEU A 94 -1.71 1.02 -1.73
N TYR A 95 -0.85 1.57 -2.58
CA TYR A 95 0.60 1.41 -2.48
C TYR A 95 1.27 2.71 -2.06
N LEU A 96 1.84 2.72 -0.87
CA LEU A 96 2.53 3.84 -0.22
C LEU A 96 3.95 3.49 0.22
N TYR A 97 4.52 2.38 -0.28
CA TYR A 97 5.86 1.96 0.08
C TYR A 97 6.93 2.98 -0.35
N LEU A 98 8.07 3.03 0.34
CA LEU A 98 9.15 4.01 0.11
C LEU A 98 8.64 5.47 0.21
N ASN A 99 8.04 5.81 1.34
CA ASN A 99 7.65 7.17 1.71
C ASN A 99 8.26 7.56 3.07
N GLN A 100 7.75 8.59 3.72
CA GLN A 100 8.22 9.09 5.02
C GLN A 100 7.09 9.12 6.06
N ILE A 101 6.11 8.24 5.90
CA ILE A 101 4.91 8.18 6.76
C ILE A 101 5.30 7.72 8.15
N THR A 102 4.84 8.43 9.18
CA THR A 102 5.12 8.11 10.59
C THR A 102 3.93 7.49 11.31
N GLU A 103 2.71 7.72 10.79
CA GLU A 103 1.47 7.24 11.40
C GLU A 103 0.49 6.76 10.34
N ILE A 104 -0.20 5.66 10.66
CA ILE A 104 -1.34 5.17 9.90
C ILE A 104 -2.59 5.91 10.39
N LYS A 105 -3.17 6.74 9.53
CA LYS A 105 -4.40 7.53 9.76
C LYS A 105 -5.04 7.88 8.41
N GLY A 106 -6.26 8.40 8.38
CA GLY A 106 -6.86 8.88 7.13
C GLY A 106 -7.28 7.76 6.17
N LEU A 107 -7.49 6.55 6.70
CA LEU A 107 -7.92 5.36 5.96
C LEU A 107 -9.38 4.98 6.26
N GLU A 108 -10.08 5.77 7.09
CA GLU A 108 -11.38 5.44 7.68
C GLU A 108 -12.50 5.24 6.64
N SER A 109 -12.36 5.86 5.46
CA SER A 109 -13.30 5.75 4.34
C SER A 109 -13.03 4.54 3.43
N LEU A 110 -11.93 3.83 3.62
CA LEU A 110 -11.45 2.79 2.70
C LEU A 110 -11.86 1.38 3.14
N ALA A 111 -13.11 1.23 3.59
CA ALA A 111 -13.64 -0.06 4.09
C ALA A 111 -13.56 -1.21 3.07
N ASP A 112 -13.44 -0.87 1.79
CA ASP A 112 -13.34 -1.81 0.66
C ASP A 112 -11.91 -2.27 0.35
N LEU A 113 -10.90 -1.70 1.01
CA LEU A 113 -9.47 -1.95 0.74
C LEU A 113 -9.10 -3.40 1.05
N GLN A 114 -8.31 -4.01 0.17
CA GLN A 114 -7.91 -5.42 0.23
C GLN A 114 -6.39 -5.57 0.31
N ASP A 115 -5.63 -4.66 -0.30
CA ASP A 115 -4.17 -4.67 -0.31
C ASP A 115 -3.63 -3.29 0.08
N LEU A 116 -2.84 -3.27 1.16
CA LEU A 116 -2.19 -2.08 1.69
C LEU A 116 -0.69 -2.32 1.85
N SER A 117 0.12 -1.58 1.09
CA SER A 117 1.57 -1.58 1.24
C SER A 117 2.07 -0.26 1.81
N LEU A 118 2.65 -0.35 3.00
CA LEU A 118 3.25 0.74 3.77
C LEU A 118 4.74 0.44 4.08
N SER A 119 5.37 -0.45 3.34
CA SER A 119 6.75 -0.83 3.59
C SER A 119 7.75 0.30 3.35
N PHE A 120 8.90 0.25 4.00
CA PHE A 120 9.92 1.31 3.93
C PHE A 120 9.35 2.70 4.28
N ASN A 121 8.69 2.80 5.42
CA ASN A 121 8.24 4.05 6.02
C ASN A 121 8.90 4.23 7.40
N ARG A 122 8.33 5.08 8.26
CA ARG A 122 8.82 5.38 9.61
C ARG A 122 7.73 5.13 10.67
N ILE A 123 6.84 4.18 10.41
CA ILE A 123 5.70 3.88 11.28
C ILE A 123 6.20 3.17 12.54
N ALA A 124 5.83 3.68 13.71
CA ALA A 124 6.21 3.09 14.99
C ALA A 124 5.10 2.23 15.62
N GLU A 125 3.84 2.48 15.24
CA GLU A 125 2.68 1.81 15.82
C GLU A 125 1.68 1.41 14.73
N ILE A 126 1.12 0.21 14.89
CA ILE A 126 -0.01 -0.25 14.11
C ILE A 126 -1.29 0.25 14.81
N LYS A 127 -1.96 1.21 14.18
CA LYS A 127 -3.23 1.83 14.61
C LYS A 127 -3.96 2.38 13.39
N GLY A 128 -5.25 2.75 13.50
CA GLY A 128 -5.94 3.40 12.38
C GLY A 128 -6.32 2.44 11.24
N LEU A 129 -6.31 1.14 11.50
CA LEU A 129 -6.70 0.08 10.55
C LEU A 129 -8.10 -0.47 10.85
N GLU A 130 -8.78 0.03 11.88
CA GLU A 130 -9.99 -0.58 12.46
C GLU A 130 -11.13 -0.71 11.45
N SER A 131 -11.19 0.22 10.49
CA SER A 131 -12.18 0.27 9.40
C SER A 131 -11.90 -0.69 8.24
N LEU A 132 -10.67 -1.21 8.11
CA LEU A 132 -10.22 -1.99 6.96
C LEU A 132 -10.59 -3.48 7.08
N VAL A 133 -11.84 -3.76 7.42
CA VAL A 133 -12.33 -5.12 7.73
C VAL A 133 -12.22 -6.10 6.55
N ASN A 134 -12.04 -5.60 5.32
CA ASN A 134 -11.86 -6.41 4.11
C ASN A 134 -10.39 -6.61 3.71
N LEU A 135 -9.44 -6.10 4.50
CA LEU A 135 -8.01 -6.19 4.19
C LEU A 135 -7.54 -7.65 4.19
N GLN A 136 -6.81 -8.03 3.15
CA GLN A 136 -6.28 -9.39 2.93
C GLN A 136 -4.76 -9.41 2.97
N GLU A 137 -4.12 -8.37 2.44
CA GLU A 137 -2.67 -8.23 2.37
C GLU A 137 -2.25 -6.93 3.07
N LEU A 138 -1.34 -7.05 4.05
CA LEU A 138 -0.74 -5.91 4.75
C LEU A 138 0.77 -6.02 4.78
N ASP A 139 1.44 -5.10 4.09
CA ASP A 139 2.90 -4.99 4.07
C ASP A 139 3.39 -3.79 4.89
N LEU A 140 3.95 -4.07 6.06
CA LEU A 140 4.55 -3.12 7.00
C LEU A 140 6.06 -3.34 7.13
N ASN A 141 6.69 -4.01 6.16
CA ASN A 141 8.13 -4.25 6.16
C ASN A 141 8.96 -2.98 6.32
N ARG A 142 10.09 -3.05 7.05
CA ARG A 142 11.04 -1.93 7.18
C ARG A 142 10.37 -0.66 7.71
N ASN A 143 9.77 -0.80 8.88
CA ASN A 143 9.24 0.29 9.69
C ASN A 143 9.96 0.28 11.06
N GLN A 144 9.37 0.92 12.07
CA GLN A 144 9.92 1.05 13.42
C GLN A 144 8.97 0.43 14.45
N ILE A 145 8.16 -0.54 14.04
CA ILE A 145 7.12 -1.14 14.88
C ILE A 145 7.76 -2.00 15.96
N SER A 146 7.42 -1.78 17.23
CA SER A 146 7.91 -2.57 18.36
C SER A 146 6.90 -3.59 18.90
N GLU A 147 5.62 -3.41 18.60
CA GLU A 147 4.53 -4.23 19.12
C GLU A 147 3.51 -4.55 18.03
N ILE A 148 3.02 -5.78 18.04
CA ILE A 148 1.91 -6.21 17.19
C ILE A 148 0.61 -5.98 17.98
N LYS A 149 -0.13 -4.94 17.61
CA LYS A 149 -1.43 -4.54 18.17
C LYS A 149 -2.26 -3.81 17.10
N GLY A 150 -3.54 -3.54 17.33
CA GLY A 150 -4.34 -2.77 16.37
C GLY A 150 -4.73 -3.55 15.10
N LEU A 151 -4.69 -4.88 15.18
CA LEU A 151 -5.06 -5.81 14.10
C LEU A 151 -6.37 -6.57 14.43
N GLU A 152 -7.04 -6.21 15.53
CA GLU A 152 -8.13 -7.00 16.13
C GLU A 152 -9.34 -7.14 15.21
N THR A 153 -9.56 -6.18 14.30
CA THR A 153 -10.68 -6.17 13.35
C THR A 153 -10.37 -6.81 12.00
N LEU A 154 -9.10 -7.16 11.73
CA LEU A 154 -8.64 -7.60 10.41
C LEU A 154 -8.83 -9.11 10.21
N HIS A 155 -10.03 -9.62 10.47
CA HIS A 155 -10.32 -11.05 10.42
C HIS A 155 -10.10 -11.69 9.04
N ASN A 156 -10.14 -10.89 7.96
CA ASN A 156 -9.92 -11.36 6.60
C ASN A 156 -8.44 -11.33 6.16
N LEU A 157 -7.52 -10.90 7.04
CA LEU A 157 -6.11 -10.78 6.71
C LEU A 157 -5.51 -12.17 6.46
N GLN A 158 -4.96 -12.36 5.27
CA GLN A 158 -4.34 -13.61 4.82
C GLN A 158 -2.82 -13.54 4.88
N SER A 159 -2.26 -12.34 4.77
CA SER A 159 -0.81 -12.15 4.68
C SER A 159 -0.40 -10.87 5.39
N LEU A 160 0.57 -11.03 6.30
CA LEU A 160 1.12 -9.95 7.11
C LEU A 160 2.63 -9.97 7.03
N ASN A 161 3.21 -8.89 6.51
CA ASN A 161 4.65 -8.71 6.46
C ASN A 161 5.10 -7.63 7.44
N LEU A 162 5.78 -8.06 8.50
CA LEU A 162 6.32 -7.23 9.60
C LEU A 162 7.84 -7.34 9.69
N ASN A 163 8.50 -7.85 8.66
CA ASN A 163 9.93 -8.01 8.65
C ASN A 163 10.69 -6.68 8.81
N ASN A 164 11.91 -6.72 9.36
CA ASN A 164 12.78 -5.55 9.55
C ASN A 164 12.07 -4.46 10.36
N ASN A 165 11.52 -4.85 11.51
CA ASN A 165 10.94 -3.94 12.51
C ASN A 165 11.70 -4.13 13.84
N GLN A 166 11.15 -3.66 14.95
CA GLN A 166 11.73 -3.70 16.29
C GLN A 166 10.93 -4.58 17.25
N ILE A 167 10.17 -5.56 16.70
CA ILE A 167 9.27 -6.41 17.48
C ILE A 167 10.09 -7.35 18.38
N THR A 168 9.71 -7.45 19.65
CA THR A 168 10.38 -8.33 20.63
C THR A 168 9.56 -9.56 20.99
N GLU A 169 8.24 -9.52 20.81
CA GLU A 169 7.32 -10.59 21.18
C GLU A 169 6.26 -10.81 20.10
N ILE A 170 5.78 -12.05 19.97
CA ILE A 170 4.71 -12.40 19.04
C ILE A 170 3.41 -12.58 19.85
N LYS A 171 2.60 -11.52 19.90
CA LYS A 171 1.28 -11.44 20.54
C LYS A 171 0.35 -10.61 19.64
N GLY A 172 -0.95 -10.56 19.92
CA GLY A 172 -1.87 -9.68 19.18
C GLY A 172 -2.23 -10.19 17.78
N LEU A 173 -2.09 -11.50 17.56
CA LEU A 173 -2.45 -12.20 16.32
C LEU A 173 -3.67 -13.12 16.49
N GLU A 174 -4.25 -13.16 17.70
CA GLU A 174 -5.27 -14.13 18.11
C GLU A 174 -6.58 -13.98 17.32
N SER A 175 -6.84 -12.80 16.74
CA SER A 175 -8.04 -12.49 15.95
C SER A 175 -7.89 -12.75 14.44
N LEU A 176 -6.67 -13.11 13.98
CA LEU A 176 -6.35 -13.24 12.56
C LEU A 176 -6.59 -14.67 12.07
N ASP A 177 -7.85 -15.11 12.15
CA ASP A 177 -8.27 -16.50 11.89
C ASP A 177 -7.92 -17.00 10.47
N ASN A 178 -7.83 -16.08 9.50
CA ASN A 178 -7.55 -16.38 8.10
C ASN A 178 -6.07 -16.18 7.71
N LEU A 179 -5.17 -15.90 8.65
CA LEU A 179 -3.77 -15.62 8.36
C LEU A 179 -3.06 -16.88 7.84
N GLN A 180 -2.57 -16.81 6.61
CA GLN A 180 -1.88 -17.89 5.90
C GLN A 180 -0.37 -17.63 5.82
N SER A 181 0.06 -16.36 5.80
CA SER A 181 1.44 -15.94 5.66
C SER A 181 1.78 -14.89 6.71
N LEU A 182 2.84 -15.14 7.49
CA LEU A 182 3.36 -14.18 8.46
C LEU A 182 4.87 -14.08 8.34
N VAL A 183 5.36 -12.88 8.08
CA VAL A 183 6.77 -12.65 7.80
C VAL A 183 7.35 -11.70 8.86
N LEU A 184 8.22 -12.24 9.73
CA LEU A 184 8.73 -11.54 10.92
C LEU A 184 10.27 -11.53 11.03
N TYR A 185 11.00 -11.82 9.94
CA TYR A 185 12.46 -11.84 10.00
C TYR A 185 13.05 -10.47 10.39
N SER A 186 14.32 -10.47 10.82
CA SER A 186 15.04 -9.25 11.20
C SER A 186 14.28 -8.35 12.19
N ASN A 187 13.63 -8.96 13.17
CA ASN A 187 13.08 -8.30 14.36
C ASN A 187 13.98 -8.60 15.58
N GLN A 188 13.58 -8.17 16.77
CA GLN A 188 14.30 -8.37 18.03
C GLN A 188 13.68 -9.50 18.86
N ILE A 189 13.10 -10.52 18.20
CA ILE A 189 12.44 -11.65 18.84
C ILE A 189 13.51 -12.62 19.36
N PRO A 190 13.50 -12.97 20.67
CA PRO A 190 14.42 -13.94 21.24
C PRO A 190 14.44 -15.30 20.51
N GLU A 191 15.63 -15.86 20.32
CA GLU A 191 15.85 -17.08 19.52
C GLU A 191 15.16 -18.32 20.12
N ASP A 192 15.02 -18.40 21.43
CA ASP A 192 14.28 -19.45 22.13
C ASP A 192 12.77 -19.41 21.81
N LEU A 193 12.17 -18.23 21.74
CA LEU A 193 10.77 -18.03 21.32
C LEU A 193 10.55 -18.30 19.83
N THR A 194 11.58 -18.16 18.99
CA THR A 194 11.47 -18.55 17.57
C THR A 194 11.33 -20.07 17.38
N ASN A 195 11.81 -20.86 18.35
CA ASN A 195 11.73 -22.32 18.35
C ASN A 195 10.43 -22.84 19.01
N GLU A 196 9.85 -22.11 19.98
CA GLU A 196 8.57 -22.45 20.63
C GLU A 196 7.33 -22.24 19.74
N LEU A 197 7.48 -21.58 18.60
CA LEU A 197 6.47 -21.53 17.53
C LEU A 197 6.23 -22.92 16.84
N GLY A 198 6.79 -23.98 17.42
CA GLY A 198 6.60 -25.41 17.18
C GLY A 198 5.46 -25.80 16.23
N ASN A 199 5.83 -26.42 15.11
CA ASN A 199 5.01 -27.10 14.08
C ASN A 199 3.84 -26.32 13.44
N ASN A 200 3.13 -25.43 14.14
CA ASN A 200 2.15 -24.52 13.55
C ASN A 200 2.84 -23.43 12.72
N ALA A 201 4.03 -22.94 13.12
CA ALA A 201 4.83 -21.98 12.34
C ALA A 201 5.48 -22.51 11.05
N LYS A 202 5.43 -23.83 10.77
CA LYS A 202 5.85 -24.37 9.46
C LYS A 202 4.91 -23.99 8.31
N LYS A 203 3.69 -23.49 8.61
CA LYS A 203 2.86 -22.77 7.62
C LYS A 203 3.26 -21.30 7.44
N TYR A 204 3.91 -20.70 8.43
CA TYR A 204 4.16 -19.26 8.49
C TYR A 204 5.54 -18.85 7.97
N ILE A 205 6.55 -19.73 7.97
CA ILE A 205 7.84 -19.51 7.30
C ILE A 205 7.83 -20.19 5.92
N ALA A 206 7.09 -19.64 4.95
CA ALA A 206 7.02 -20.24 3.62
C ALA A 206 6.93 -19.23 2.45
N TYR A 207 7.78 -18.20 2.40
CA TYR A 207 7.95 -17.45 1.14
C TYR A 207 9.27 -16.67 0.93
N CYS A 208 10.44 -17.18 1.34
CA CYS A 208 11.70 -16.41 1.16
C CYS A 208 12.87 -17.20 0.54
N ARG A 209 12.59 -18.14 -0.37
CA ARG A 209 13.63 -18.67 -1.29
C ARG A 209 13.26 -18.66 -2.78
N LYS A 210 12.01 -18.36 -3.16
CA LYS A 210 11.56 -18.45 -4.56
C LYS A 210 11.52 -17.09 -5.30
N GLU A 211 11.21 -15.99 -4.63
CA GLU A 211 11.17 -14.65 -5.27
C GLU A 211 12.48 -13.87 -5.20
N ALA A 212 13.38 -14.16 -4.24
CA ALA A 212 14.73 -13.60 -4.23
C ALA A 212 15.52 -13.98 -5.51
N ARG A 213 15.25 -15.15 -6.08
CA ARG A 213 15.83 -15.59 -7.37
C ARG A 213 15.21 -14.93 -8.60
N LYS A 214 14.00 -14.37 -8.50
CA LYS A 214 13.36 -13.63 -9.61
C LYS A 214 13.83 -12.18 -9.68
N LEU A 215 14.17 -11.57 -8.54
CA LEU A 215 14.72 -10.21 -8.50
C LEU A 215 16.23 -10.16 -8.79
N GLU A 216 16.98 -11.24 -8.55
CA GLU A 216 18.38 -11.37 -9.00
C GLU A 216 18.51 -11.61 -10.51
N ASN A 217 17.52 -12.22 -11.17
CA ASN A 217 17.54 -12.44 -12.61
C ASN A 217 17.11 -11.21 -13.44
N ILE A 218 16.51 -10.18 -12.84
CA ILE A 218 16.15 -8.93 -13.53
C ILE A 218 17.30 -7.90 -13.47
N LYS A 219 18.32 -8.12 -12.64
CA LYS A 219 19.51 -7.26 -12.57
C LYS A 219 20.66 -7.73 -13.47
N ASN A 220 20.53 -8.89 -14.11
CA ASN A 220 21.57 -9.51 -14.92
C ASN A 220 21.18 -9.73 -16.39
N ASP A 221 20.06 -9.13 -16.85
CA ASP A 221 19.66 -9.06 -18.26
C ASP A 221 19.61 -7.59 -18.73
#